data_AF-Q95D16-F1
#
_entry.id   AF-Q95D16-F1
#
_cell.length_a   1.000
_cell.length_b   1.000
_cell.length_c   1.000
_cell.angle_alpha   90.00
_cell.angle_beta   90.00
_cell.angle_gamma   90.00
#
_symmetry.space_group_name_H-M   'P 1'
#
loop_
_entity.id
_entity.type
_entity.pdbx_description
1 polymer ?
#
loop_
_entity_poly.entity_id
_entity_poly.type
_entity_poly.pdbx_seq_one_letter_code
_entity_poly.pdbx_strand_id
1 'polypeptide(L)'
;QAIKNERYESGVIPYAKMGYWEPNYVIKETDVLALFRVSPQPGVDPVEASAAVAGESSTATWTVVWTDLLTACDLYRAKAYKVDAVPNTTDQFFAYISYDIDLFEEGSIANLTASIIGNVFGFKAVKALRLEDMRIPVAYLKTFQGPATGLIVERERMDKFGRPFLGATVKPKLGLSGKNYGRVVYEGLKGGLDFLKDDENINSQPFMRWKERFLYSMEAVNRSIAATGEVKGHYMNVTAATMEHMYERAEFAKQLGTVIIMIDLVIGYSAIQTMAIWARHNDMILHLHR
;
A
#
# COMPACT_ATOMS: atom_id res chain seq x y z
N GLN A 1 23.16 -40.56 2.02
CA GLN A 1 22.60 -41.34 0.90
C GLN A 1 22.15 -40.37 -0.17
N ALA A 2 22.34 -40.68 -1.45
CA ALA A 2 21.79 -39.85 -2.54
C ALA A 2 20.25 -39.94 -2.53
N ILE A 3 19.56 -38.81 -2.66
CA ILE A 3 18.10 -38.78 -2.81
C ILE A 3 17.77 -39.28 -4.22
N LYS A 4 16.96 -40.33 -4.32
CA LYS A 4 16.52 -40.96 -5.59
C LYS A 4 15.01 -40.81 -5.84
N ASN A 5 14.38 -39.89 -5.13
CA ASN A 5 12.96 -39.58 -5.31
C ASN A 5 12.84 -38.58 -6.47
N GLU A 6 12.00 -38.85 -7.46
CA GLU A 6 11.85 -38.01 -8.66
C GLU A 6 11.52 -36.53 -8.37
N ARG A 7 10.92 -36.21 -7.22
CA ARG A 7 10.64 -34.83 -6.79
C ARG A 7 11.82 -34.13 -6.10
N TYR A 8 12.72 -34.89 -5.49
CA TYR A 8 13.77 -34.35 -4.60
C TYR A 8 15.20 -34.71 -5.05
N GLU A 9 15.34 -35.48 -6.11
CA GLU A 9 16.61 -35.65 -6.82
C GLU A 9 17.03 -34.31 -7.43
N SER A 10 18.33 -34.02 -7.38
CA SER A 10 18.88 -32.76 -7.89
C SER A 10 18.60 -32.60 -9.38
N GLY A 11 18.11 -31.42 -9.78
CA GLY A 11 17.86 -31.11 -11.18
C GLY A 11 16.74 -30.08 -11.36
N VAL A 12 16.53 -29.69 -12.62
CA VAL A 12 15.45 -28.78 -13.00
C VAL A 12 14.23 -29.60 -13.40
N ILE A 13 13.10 -29.30 -12.78
CA ILE A 13 11.78 -29.83 -13.16
C ILE A 13 10.78 -28.68 -13.29
N PRO A 14 9.70 -28.82 -14.09
CA PRO A 14 8.67 -27.80 -14.23
C PRO A 14 8.02 -27.44 -12.88
N TYR A 15 7.66 -26.18 -12.67
CA TYR A 15 7.00 -25.71 -11.44
C TYR A 15 5.67 -26.43 -11.21
N ALA A 16 4.91 -26.70 -12.28
CA ALA A 16 3.68 -27.47 -12.21
C ALA A 16 3.89 -28.90 -11.66
N LYS A 17 5.10 -29.46 -11.80
CA LYS A 17 5.49 -30.76 -11.23
C LYS A 17 6.14 -30.66 -9.84
N MET A 18 6.40 -29.46 -9.34
CA MET A 18 6.98 -29.22 -8.01
C MET A 18 5.94 -29.10 -6.89
N GLY A 19 4.64 -29.17 -7.23
CA GLY A 19 3.52 -29.02 -6.30
C GLY A 19 2.90 -27.63 -6.24
N TYR A 20 3.21 -26.75 -7.20
CA TYR A 20 2.66 -25.39 -7.27
C TYR A 20 1.42 -25.26 -8.16
N TRP A 21 1.03 -26.33 -8.85
CA TRP A 21 -0.25 -26.46 -9.56
C TRP A 21 -1.11 -27.51 -8.87
N GLU A 22 -2.26 -27.10 -8.35
CA GLU A 22 -3.18 -27.98 -7.63
C GLU A 22 -4.64 -27.59 -7.93
N PRO A 23 -5.22 -28.07 -9.06
CA PRO A 23 -6.55 -27.63 -9.52
C PRO A 23 -7.70 -28.07 -8.62
N ASN A 24 -7.46 -29.05 -7.75
CA ASN A 24 -8.44 -29.56 -6.79
C ASN A 24 -8.21 -29.01 -5.37
N TYR A 25 -7.32 -28.01 -5.21
CA TYR A 25 -7.05 -27.41 -3.91
C TYR A 25 -8.32 -26.77 -3.34
N VAL A 26 -8.70 -27.18 -2.13
CA VAL A 26 -9.82 -26.59 -1.40
C VAL A 26 -9.31 -25.38 -0.62
N ILE A 27 -9.70 -24.20 -1.08
CA ILE A 27 -9.33 -22.93 -0.46
C ILE A 27 -9.77 -22.91 1.00
N LYS A 28 -8.86 -22.53 1.91
CA LYS A 28 -9.19 -22.30 3.31
C LYS A 28 -9.68 -20.86 3.51
N GLU A 29 -10.48 -20.64 4.56
CA GLU A 29 -10.91 -19.29 4.95
C GLU A 29 -9.74 -18.38 5.35
N THR A 30 -8.65 -18.99 5.84
CA THR A 30 -7.43 -18.31 6.27
C THR A 30 -6.46 -18.01 5.13
N ASP A 31 -6.66 -18.53 3.92
CA ASP A 31 -5.70 -18.32 2.84
C ASP A 31 -5.70 -16.87 2.36
N VAL A 32 -4.55 -16.33 2.00
CA VAL A 32 -4.46 -15.13 1.16
C VAL A 32 -4.64 -15.57 -0.30
N LEU A 33 -5.52 -14.93 -1.04
CA LEU A 33 -5.69 -15.21 -2.47
C LEU A 33 -5.18 -14.05 -3.30
N ALA A 34 -4.53 -14.35 -4.41
CA ALA A 34 -4.15 -13.37 -5.43
C ALA A 34 -4.71 -13.78 -6.80
N LEU A 35 -5.24 -12.79 -7.52
CA LEU A 35 -5.64 -12.91 -8.91
C LEU A 35 -4.59 -12.20 -9.77
N PHE A 36 -3.88 -12.96 -10.59
CA PHE A 36 -2.95 -12.42 -11.57
C PHE A 36 -3.54 -12.51 -12.98
N ARG A 37 -3.42 -11.43 -13.76
CA ARG A 37 -3.49 -11.49 -15.21
C ARG A 37 -2.10 -11.78 -15.75
N VAL A 38 -1.92 -12.97 -16.31
CA VAL A 38 -0.65 -13.49 -16.82
C VAL A 38 -0.68 -13.48 -18.35
N SER A 39 0.34 -12.90 -18.98
CA SER A 39 0.63 -13.07 -20.41
C SER A 39 1.93 -13.87 -20.55
N PRO A 40 1.86 -15.20 -20.80
CA PRO A 40 3.06 -16.01 -20.99
C PRO A 40 3.85 -15.59 -22.24
N GLN A 41 5.14 -15.94 -22.30
CA GLN A 41 5.89 -15.86 -23.56
C GLN A 41 5.37 -16.91 -24.58
N PRO A 42 5.56 -16.70 -25.89
CA PRO A 42 5.23 -17.71 -26.90
C PRO A 42 5.90 -19.06 -26.58
N GLY A 43 5.10 -20.13 -26.59
CA GLY A 43 5.56 -21.50 -26.29
C GLY A 43 5.61 -21.86 -24.80
N VAL A 44 5.35 -20.91 -23.89
CA VAL A 44 5.20 -21.20 -22.45
C VAL A 44 3.74 -21.57 -22.16
N ASP A 45 3.55 -22.73 -21.54
CA ASP A 45 2.22 -23.19 -21.12
C ASP A 45 1.63 -22.27 -20.02
N PRO A 46 0.34 -21.87 -20.10
CA PRO A 46 -0.27 -20.98 -19.11
C PRO A 46 -0.32 -21.54 -17.69
N VAL A 47 -0.47 -22.86 -17.53
CA VAL A 47 -0.46 -23.51 -16.22
C VAL A 47 0.94 -23.49 -15.65
N GLU A 48 1.96 -23.80 -16.45
CA GLU A 48 3.36 -23.70 -16.02
C GLU A 48 3.74 -22.26 -15.64
N ALA A 49 3.33 -21.26 -16.43
CA ALA A 49 3.55 -19.85 -16.09
C ALA A 49 2.88 -19.48 -14.76
N SER A 50 1.66 -19.95 -14.52
CA SER A 50 0.92 -19.70 -13.28
C SER A 50 1.55 -20.41 -12.07
N ALA A 51 2.02 -21.65 -12.26
CA ALA A 51 2.74 -22.40 -11.25
C ALA A 51 4.11 -21.76 -10.92
N ALA A 52 4.79 -21.17 -11.92
CA ALA A 52 6.01 -20.41 -11.71
C ALA A 52 5.76 -19.15 -10.87
N VAL A 53 4.68 -18.40 -11.14
CA VAL A 53 4.27 -17.27 -10.31
C VAL A 53 3.99 -17.73 -8.88
N ALA A 54 3.23 -18.82 -8.70
CA ALA A 54 2.95 -19.37 -7.37
C ALA A 54 4.22 -19.78 -6.62
N GLY A 55 5.12 -20.51 -7.29
CA GLY A 55 6.35 -21.00 -6.68
C GLY A 55 7.27 -19.86 -6.22
N GLU A 56 7.58 -18.92 -7.11
CA GLU A 56 8.57 -17.85 -6.87
C GLU A 56 8.00 -16.65 -6.09
N SER A 57 6.72 -16.69 -5.75
CA SER A 57 6.10 -15.83 -4.73
C SER A 57 5.85 -16.55 -3.41
N SER A 58 6.32 -17.80 -3.23
CA SER A 58 6.25 -18.52 -1.96
C SER A 58 7.58 -19.13 -1.55
N THR A 59 8.00 -20.23 -2.16
CA THR A 59 9.04 -21.13 -1.62
C THR A 59 9.94 -21.77 -2.68
N ALA A 60 9.67 -21.54 -3.96
CA ALA A 60 10.41 -22.17 -5.04
C ALA A 60 11.70 -21.41 -5.37
N THR A 61 12.57 -22.12 -6.10
CA THR A 61 13.57 -21.55 -6.98
C THR A 61 13.64 -22.41 -8.24
N TRP A 62 14.51 -22.06 -9.18
CA TRP A 62 14.60 -22.66 -10.51
C TRP A 62 15.07 -24.13 -10.56
N THR A 63 15.58 -24.69 -9.46
CA THR A 63 16.09 -26.07 -9.36
C THR A 63 15.67 -26.70 -8.04
N VAL A 64 15.58 -28.03 -8.02
CA VAL A 64 15.22 -28.78 -6.81
C VAL A 64 16.30 -28.61 -5.73
N VAL A 65 15.86 -28.34 -4.50
CA VAL A 65 16.72 -28.25 -3.32
C VAL A 65 16.29 -29.25 -2.26
N TRP A 66 17.24 -30.02 -1.73
CA TRP A 66 16.95 -31.05 -0.72
C TRP A 66 16.47 -30.45 0.61
N THR A 67 16.76 -29.18 0.86
CA THR A 67 16.36 -28.46 2.08
C THR A 67 14.85 -28.33 2.23
N ASP A 68 14.07 -28.49 1.17
CA ASP A 68 12.60 -28.64 1.24
C ASP A 68 12.20 -29.72 2.26
N LEU A 69 12.96 -30.83 2.32
CA LEU A 69 12.71 -31.99 3.18
C LEU A 69 12.93 -31.71 4.68
N LEU A 70 13.47 -30.54 5.04
CA LEU A 70 13.63 -30.11 6.42
C LEU A 70 12.42 -29.31 6.93
N THR A 71 11.40 -29.11 6.10
CA THR A 71 10.25 -28.26 6.40
C THR A 71 8.93 -28.99 6.12
N ALA A 72 7.82 -28.45 6.62
CA ALA A 72 6.48 -28.85 6.19
C ALA A 72 6.16 -28.28 4.78
N CYS A 73 6.99 -28.62 3.78
CA CYS A 73 6.97 -27.97 2.47
C CYS A 73 5.60 -28.01 1.77
N ASP A 74 4.81 -29.06 1.95
CA ASP A 74 3.46 -29.14 1.36
C ASP A 74 2.50 -28.06 1.92
N LEU A 75 2.69 -27.64 3.17
CA LEU A 75 1.93 -26.53 3.76
C LEU A 75 2.33 -25.19 3.11
N TYR A 76 3.64 -24.91 3.05
CA TYR A 76 4.17 -23.59 2.70
C TYR A 76 4.21 -23.28 1.20
N ARG A 77 4.10 -24.27 0.32
CA ARG A 77 3.98 -24.00 -1.13
C ARG A 77 2.68 -23.25 -1.40
N ALA A 78 2.70 -22.18 -2.19
CA ALA A 78 1.48 -21.62 -2.75
C ALA A 78 0.89 -22.56 -3.81
N LYS A 79 -0.42 -22.47 -4.03
CA LYS A 79 -1.14 -23.32 -4.98
C LYS A 79 -1.81 -22.46 -6.05
N ALA A 80 -1.31 -22.49 -7.28
CA ALA A 80 -2.12 -22.10 -8.42
C ALA A 80 -3.21 -23.16 -8.58
N TYR A 81 -4.47 -22.79 -8.36
CA TYR A 81 -5.58 -23.75 -8.32
C TYR A 81 -6.58 -23.55 -9.46
N LYS A 82 -6.48 -22.45 -10.20
CA LYS A 82 -7.34 -22.20 -11.36
C LYS A 82 -6.63 -21.30 -12.36
N VAL A 83 -6.79 -21.61 -13.65
CA VAL A 83 -6.32 -20.79 -14.76
C VAL A 83 -7.43 -20.68 -15.81
N ASP A 84 -7.93 -19.47 -16.02
CA ASP A 84 -9.01 -19.19 -16.99
C ASP A 84 -8.49 -18.27 -18.11
N ALA A 85 -8.96 -18.45 -19.34
CA ALA A 85 -8.67 -17.50 -20.41
C ALA A 85 -9.36 -16.15 -20.14
N VAL A 86 -8.64 -15.05 -20.35
CA VAL A 86 -9.23 -13.70 -20.25
C VAL A 86 -10.16 -13.47 -21.45
N PRO A 87 -11.42 -13.05 -21.25
CA PRO A 87 -12.35 -12.78 -22.34
C PRO A 87 -11.80 -11.75 -23.35
N ASN A 88 -12.06 -11.99 -24.64
CA ASN A 88 -11.66 -11.10 -25.75
C ASN A 88 -10.14 -10.90 -25.90
N THR A 89 -9.34 -11.85 -25.42
CA THR A 89 -7.88 -11.89 -25.64
C THR A 89 -7.47 -13.31 -26.03
N THR A 90 -6.32 -13.46 -26.71
CA THR A 90 -5.84 -14.76 -27.21
C THR A 90 -4.68 -15.34 -26.41
N ASP A 91 -3.99 -14.51 -25.63
CA ASP A 91 -2.71 -14.84 -24.97
C ASP A 91 -2.65 -14.37 -23.50
N GLN A 92 -3.79 -14.05 -22.89
CA GLN A 92 -3.87 -13.66 -21.48
C GLN A 92 -4.75 -14.60 -20.67
N PHE A 93 -4.32 -14.85 -19.44
CA PHE A 93 -4.96 -15.79 -18.53
C PHE A 93 -5.12 -15.18 -17.15
N PHE A 94 -6.23 -15.49 -16.48
CA PHE A 94 -6.42 -15.25 -15.05
C PHE A 94 -5.89 -16.45 -14.27
N ALA A 95 -4.82 -16.25 -13.51
CA ALA A 95 -4.26 -17.23 -12.59
C ALA A 95 -4.70 -16.92 -11.16
N TYR A 96 -5.36 -17.89 -10.53
CA TYR A 96 -5.79 -17.80 -9.14
C TYR A 96 -4.83 -18.59 -8.26
N ILE A 97 -4.22 -17.90 -7.29
CA ILE A 97 -3.18 -18.47 -6.44
C ILE A 97 -3.59 -18.34 -4.98
N SER A 98 -3.46 -19.44 -4.24
CA SER A 98 -3.68 -19.51 -2.79
C SER A 98 -2.35 -19.57 -2.05
N TYR A 99 -2.24 -18.78 -0.98
CA TYR A 99 -1.08 -18.71 -0.09
C TYR A 99 -1.54 -19.00 1.34
N ASP A 100 -0.82 -19.87 2.03
CA ASP A 100 -1.09 -20.13 3.44
C ASP A 100 -0.76 -18.87 4.27
N ILE A 101 -1.55 -18.61 5.33
CA ILE A 101 -1.43 -17.40 6.15
C ILE A 101 -0.09 -17.31 6.87
N ASP A 102 0.50 -18.46 7.20
CA ASP A 102 1.76 -18.57 7.95
C ASP A 102 2.97 -18.06 7.14
N LEU A 103 2.80 -17.79 5.85
CA LEU A 103 3.83 -17.17 5.00
C LEU A 103 4.02 -15.68 5.28
N PHE A 104 3.09 -15.03 5.99
CA PHE A 104 3.03 -13.58 6.09
C PHE A 104 3.25 -13.10 7.53
N GLU A 105 4.21 -12.19 7.70
CA GLU A 105 4.43 -11.47 8.95
C GLU A 105 3.18 -10.67 9.33
N GLU A 106 2.74 -10.79 10.59
CA GLU A 106 1.55 -10.15 11.11
C GLU A 106 1.67 -8.63 11.05
N GLY A 107 0.72 -7.98 10.39
CA GLY A 107 0.65 -6.52 10.36
C GLY A 107 1.72 -5.86 9.49
N SER A 108 2.34 -6.59 8.54
CA SER A 108 3.44 -6.09 7.70
C SER A 108 3.05 -6.03 6.21
N ILE A 109 2.75 -4.82 5.70
CA ILE A 109 2.52 -4.62 4.26
C ILE A 109 3.81 -4.89 3.48
N ALA A 110 4.96 -4.56 4.07
CA ALA A 110 6.27 -4.79 3.47
C ALA A 110 6.52 -6.29 3.22
N ASN A 111 6.25 -7.15 4.20
CA ASN A 111 6.42 -8.59 4.04
C ASN A 111 5.41 -9.19 3.03
N LEU A 112 4.13 -8.83 3.11
CA LEU A 112 3.13 -9.26 2.13
C LEU A 112 3.54 -8.92 0.69
N THR A 113 3.99 -7.69 0.47
CA THR A 113 4.38 -7.22 -0.87
C THR A 113 5.71 -7.83 -1.33
N ALA A 114 6.65 -8.12 -0.43
CA ALA A 114 7.88 -8.83 -0.76
C ALA A 114 7.60 -10.22 -1.36
N SER A 115 6.61 -10.95 -0.84
CA SER A 115 6.21 -12.24 -1.40
C SER A 115 5.43 -12.09 -2.70
N ILE A 116 4.31 -11.35 -2.67
CA ILE A 116 3.33 -11.35 -3.78
C ILE A 116 3.84 -10.61 -5.03
N ILE A 117 4.58 -9.51 -4.85
CA ILE A 117 5.02 -8.66 -5.97
C ILE A 117 6.55 -8.51 -6.07
N GLY A 118 7.33 -9.24 -5.26
CA GLY A 118 8.78 -9.07 -5.18
C GLY A 118 9.52 -9.37 -6.49
N ASN A 119 9.49 -10.63 -6.94
CA ASN A 119 10.33 -11.08 -8.07
C ASN A 119 9.51 -11.43 -9.33
N VAL A 120 8.26 -11.88 -9.15
CA VAL A 120 7.46 -12.53 -10.21
C VAL A 120 7.17 -11.65 -11.42
N PHE A 121 7.21 -10.32 -11.28
CA PHE A 121 7.00 -9.38 -12.39
C PHE A 121 8.20 -9.30 -13.35
N GLY A 122 9.38 -9.75 -12.92
CA GLY A 122 10.61 -9.79 -13.72
C GLY A 122 10.87 -11.12 -14.41
N PHE A 123 9.94 -12.08 -14.33
CA PHE A 123 10.13 -13.43 -14.86
C PHE A 123 10.25 -13.45 -16.38
N LYS A 124 11.38 -13.94 -16.92
CA LYS A 124 11.62 -13.98 -18.38
C LYS A 124 10.56 -14.77 -19.15
N ALA A 125 10.00 -15.82 -18.53
CA ALA A 125 8.96 -16.68 -19.12
C ALA A 125 7.56 -16.02 -19.18
N VAL A 126 7.38 -14.87 -18.51
CA VAL A 126 6.12 -14.11 -18.46
C VAL A 126 6.35 -12.77 -19.16
N LYS A 127 5.66 -12.55 -20.28
CA LYS A 127 5.77 -11.33 -21.08
C LYS A 127 5.21 -10.11 -20.35
N ALA A 128 4.08 -10.30 -19.66
CA ALA A 128 3.46 -9.27 -18.82
C ALA A 128 2.69 -9.91 -17.67
N LEU A 129 2.77 -9.30 -16.50
CA LEU A 129 2.07 -9.73 -15.30
C LEU A 129 1.37 -8.53 -14.67
N ARG A 130 0.14 -8.74 -14.18
CA ARG A 130 -0.60 -7.75 -13.40
C ARG A 130 -1.32 -8.43 -12.25
N LEU A 131 -1.11 -7.93 -11.03
CA LEU A 131 -1.94 -8.26 -9.88
C LEU A 131 -3.26 -7.48 -10.00
N GLU A 132 -4.38 -8.18 -10.16
CA GLU A 132 -5.70 -7.56 -10.37
C GLU A 132 -6.48 -7.42 -9.07
N ASP A 133 -6.44 -8.43 -8.20
CA ASP A 133 -7.18 -8.44 -6.95
C ASP A 133 -6.50 -9.34 -5.90
N MET A 134 -6.83 -9.11 -4.63
CA MET A 134 -6.43 -9.96 -3.53
C MET A 134 -7.57 -10.15 -2.54
N ARG A 135 -7.77 -11.40 -2.09
CA ARG A 135 -8.59 -11.68 -0.90
C ARG A 135 -7.68 -11.75 0.31
N ILE A 136 -7.79 -10.77 1.20
CA ILE A 136 -7.09 -10.78 2.49
C ILE A 136 -8.02 -11.42 3.54
N PRO A 137 -7.61 -12.53 4.19
CA PRO A 137 -8.46 -13.26 5.13
C PRO A 137 -8.67 -12.44 6.41
N VAL A 138 -9.81 -12.65 7.09
CA VAL A 138 -10.17 -11.91 8.31
C VAL A 138 -9.10 -12.07 9.40
N ALA A 139 -8.52 -13.27 9.53
CA ALA A 139 -7.45 -13.55 10.50
C ALA A 139 -6.24 -12.63 10.28
N TYR A 140 -5.80 -12.44 9.02
CA TYR A 140 -4.70 -11.54 8.70
C TYR A 140 -5.11 -10.07 8.80
N LEU A 141 -6.31 -9.69 8.35
CA LEU A 141 -6.80 -8.31 8.51
C LEU A 141 -6.81 -7.85 9.98
N LYS A 142 -7.09 -8.75 10.92
CA LYS A 142 -7.11 -8.45 12.36
C LYS A 142 -5.74 -8.13 12.96
N THR A 143 -4.65 -8.42 12.25
CA THR A 143 -3.29 -8.03 12.69
C THR A 143 -2.96 -6.58 12.35
N PHE A 144 -3.77 -5.90 11.51
CA PHE A 144 -3.55 -4.51 11.11
C PHE A 144 -4.47 -3.56 11.89
N GLN A 145 -3.98 -2.34 12.13
CA GLN A 145 -4.77 -1.27 12.76
C GLN A 145 -5.96 -0.81 11.90
N GLY A 146 -5.79 -0.79 10.58
CA GLY A 146 -6.67 -0.06 9.66
C GLY A 146 -6.48 1.48 9.75
N PRO A 147 -7.43 2.26 9.19
CA PRO A 147 -7.35 3.72 9.17
C PRO A 147 -7.26 4.32 10.57
N ALA A 148 -6.37 5.30 10.79
CA ALA A 148 -6.20 5.95 12.09
C ALA A 148 -7.50 6.57 12.62
N THR A 149 -8.25 7.31 11.80
CA THR A 149 -9.52 7.93 12.22
C THR A 149 -10.72 7.21 11.61
N GLY A 150 -10.67 6.99 10.29
CA GLY A 150 -11.81 6.45 9.54
C GLY A 150 -12.90 7.49 9.31
N LEU A 151 -13.78 7.20 8.35
CA LEU A 151 -14.78 8.15 7.83
C LEU A 151 -15.73 8.68 8.91
N ILE A 152 -16.20 7.81 9.80
CA ILE A 152 -17.21 8.17 10.80
C ILE A 152 -16.65 9.19 11.79
N VAL A 153 -15.52 8.86 12.43
CA VAL A 153 -14.89 9.74 13.42
C VAL A 153 -14.31 11.00 12.76
N GLU A 154 -13.86 10.94 11.51
CA GLU A 154 -13.45 12.13 10.76
C GLU A 154 -14.62 13.12 10.60
N ARG A 155 -15.82 12.63 10.26
CA ARG A 155 -17.02 13.47 10.16
C ARG A 155 -17.47 14.03 11.50
N GLU A 156 -17.38 13.24 12.57
CA GLU A 156 -17.67 13.68 13.94
C GLU A 156 -16.71 14.79 14.38
N ARG A 157 -15.40 14.63 14.13
CA ARG A 157 -14.38 15.65 14.47
C ARG A 157 -14.55 16.94 13.68
N MET A 158 -15.01 16.84 12.42
CA MET A 158 -15.23 17.99 11.54
C MET A 158 -16.63 18.61 11.68
N ASP A 159 -17.55 17.96 12.40
CA ASP A 159 -18.98 18.30 12.51
C ASP A 159 -19.66 18.55 11.15
N LYS A 160 -19.44 17.63 10.20
CA LYS A 160 -19.86 17.81 8.79
C LYS A 160 -20.49 16.55 8.22
N PHE A 161 -21.79 16.63 8.00
CA PHE A 161 -22.63 15.51 7.58
C PHE A 161 -23.48 15.85 6.34
N GLY A 162 -24.00 14.82 5.67
CA GLY A 162 -24.95 14.99 4.56
C GLY A 162 -24.38 15.50 3.24
N ARG A 163 -23.09 15.86 3.19
CA ARG A 163 -22.39 16.25 1.95
C ARG A 163 -20.93 15.75 1.88
N PRO A 164 -20.34 15.71 0.67
CA PRO A 164 -18.89 15.54 0.51
C PRO A 164 -18.10 16.69 1.14
N PHE A 165 -16.87 16.40 1.56
CA PHE A 165 -15.90 17.45 1.90
C PHE A 165 -15.44 18.17 0.63
N LEU A 166 -15.27 19.49 0.72
CA LEU A 166 -14.70 20.32 -0.34
C LEU A 166 -13.27 20.70 0.05
N GLY A 167 -12.32 20.37 -0.82
CA GLY A 167 -10.90 20.65 -0.62
C GLY A 167 -10.26 21.27 -1.85
N ALA A 168 -9.18 22.04 -1.66
CA ALA A 168 -8.37 22.57 -2.76
C ALA A 168 -6.87 22.50 -2.48
N THR A 169 -6.08 22.16 -3.50
CA THR A 169 -4.62 22.26 -3.45
C THR A 169 -4.20 23.71 -3.69
N VAL A 170 -3.35 24.27 -2.83
CA VAL A 170 -2.79 25.61 -3.03
C VAL A 170 -2.00 25.66 -4.35
N LYS A 171 -2.13 26.76 -5.10
CA LYS A 171 -1.45 26.99 -6.39
C LYS A 171 -0.73 28.35 -6.41
N PRO A 172 0.35 28.51 -7.22
CA PRO A 172 1.01 27.48 -8.05
C PRO A 172 1.62 26.35 -7.21
N LYS A 173 1.95 25.21 -7.84
CA LYS A 173 2.47 24.03 -7.12
C LYS A 173 3.66 24.39 -6.24
N LEU A 174 4.61 25.14 -6.79
CA LEU A 174 5.86 25.56 -6.14
C LEU A 174 6.07 27.07 -6.30
N GLY A 175 6.86 27.67 -5.41
CA GLY A 175 7.35 29.06 -5.54
C GLY A 175 6.66 30.11 -4.66
N LEU A 176 5.57 29.77 -3.96
CA LEU A 176 4.99 30.65 -2.94
C LEU A 176 5.86 30.65 -1.67
N SER A 177 6.01 31.82 -1.04
CA SER A 177 6.57 31.94 0.32
C SER A 177 5.55 31.50 1.37
N GLY A 178 6.01 31.18 2.60
CA GLY A 178 5.13 30.74 3.69
C GLY A 178 3.98 31.71 3.98
N LYS A 179 4.26 33.01 3.97
CA LYS A 179 3.24 34.06 4.17
C LYS A 179 2.16 34.05 3.08
N ASN A 180 2.57 33.99 1.81
CA ASN A 180 1.62 33.98 0.70
C ASN A 180 0.86 32.64 0.64
N TYR A 181 1.49 31.54 1.06
CA TYR A 181 0.82 30.25 1.21
C TYR A 181 -0.34 30.35 2.20
N GLY A 182 -0.08 30.86 3.42
CA GLY A 182 -1.12 31.10 4.42
C GLY A 182 -2.21 32.03 3.94
N ARG A 183 -1.88 33.05 3.11
CA ARG A 183 -2.91 33.92 2.51
C ARG A 183 -3.89 33.13 1.63
N VAL A 184 -3.39 32.25 0.77
CA VAL A 184 -4.24 31.41 -0.08
C VAL A 184 -5.09 30.45 0.76
N VAL A 185 -4.50 29.84 1.79
CA VAL A 185 -5.22 28.98 2.76
C VAL A 185 -6.37 29.74 3.39
N TYR A 186 -6.14 30.96 3.88
CA TYR A 186 -7.17 31.76 4.53
C TYR A 186 -8.33 32.09 3.58
N GLU A 187 -8.04 32.61 2.38
CA GLU A 187 -9.09 33.00 1.43
C GLU A 187 -9.92 31.80 0.99
N GLY A 188 -9.30 30.65 0.74
CA GLY A 188 -10.00 29.44 0.33
C GLY A 188 -10.92 28.88 1.43
N LEU A 189 -10.42 28.78 2.67
CA LEU A 189 -11.21 28.26 3.80
C LEU A 189 -12.34 29.21 4.18
N LYS A 190 -12.07 30.52 4.24
CA LYS A 190 -13.10 31.54 4.49
C LYS A 190 -14.15 31.56 3.39
N GLY A 191 -13.76 31.28 2.14
CA GLY A 191 -14.66 31.19 0.98
C GLY A 191 -15.61 29.99 0.99
N GLY A 192 -15.47 29.06 1.95
CA GLY A 192 -16.41 27.94 2.13
C GLY A 192 -15.82 26.55 1.96
N LEU A 193 -14.52 26.42 1.63
CA LEU A 193 -13.87 25.11 1.62
C LEU A 193 -13.73 24.56 3.04
N ASP A 194 -13.76 23.23 3.17
CA ASP A 194 -13.49 22.55 4.44
C ASP A 194 -12.00 22.46 4.69
N PHE A 195 -11.26 22.22 3.60
CA PHE A 195 -9.85 21.97 3.62
C PHE A 195 -9.11 22.70 2.51
N LEU A 196 -7.89 23.13 2.80
CA LEU A 196 -6.85 23.27 1.79
C LEU A 196 -5.79 22.17 1.99
N LYS A 197 -4.89 22.03 1.03
CA LYS A 197 -3.76 21.11 1.16
C LYS A 197 -2.50 21.65 0.57
N ASP A 198 -1.39 21.21 1.16
CA ASP A 198 -0.10 21.28 0.51
C ASP A 198 -0.15 20.53 -0.84
N ASP A 199 0.59 20.98 -1.83
CA ASP A 199 0.84 20.19 -3.04
C ASP A 199 1.79 19.01 -2.69
N GLU A 200 1.69 17.88 -3.37
CA GLU A 200 2.48 16.68 -3.02
C GLU A 200 3.99 16.92 -3.09
N ASN A 201 4.41 17.86 -3.94
CA ASN A 201 5.81 18.25 -4.07
C ASN A 201 6.20 19.45 -3.20
N ILE A 202 5.33 19.94 -2.31
CA ILE A 202 5.68 20.94 -1.28
C ILE A 202 6.11 20.21 0.00
N ASN A 203 7.42 20.20 0.28
CA ASN A 203 7.97 19.62 1.50
C ASN A 203 8.69 20.71 2.30
N SER A 204 9.96 20.99 1.98
CA SER A 204 10.73 22.11 2.53
C SER A 204 11.80 22.54 1.52
N GLN A 205 11.56 23.65 0.84
CA GLN A 205 12.40 24.13 -0.26
C GLN A 205 13.07 25.46 0.09
N PRO A 206 14.10 25.89 -0.67
CA PRO A 206 14.72 27.19 -0.46
C PRO A 206 13.75 28.38 -0.49
N PHE A 207 12.68 28.32 -1.31
CA PHE A 207 11.69 29.39 -1.41
C PHE A 207 10.68 29.41 -0.25
N MET A 208 10.57 28.32 0.53
CA MET A 208 9.66 28.19 1.66
C MET A 208 10.07 27.02 2.55
N ARG A 209 10.59 27.31 3.74
CA ARG A 209 10.87 26.28 4.74
C ARG A 209 9.56 25.83 5.40
N TRP A 210 9.48 24.55 5.75
CA TRP A 210 8.24 23.93 6.22
C TRP A 210 7.69 24.58 7.51
N LYS A 211 8.55 24.97 8.46
CA LYS A 211 8.12 25.63 9.71
C LYS A 211 7.39 26.94 9.43
N GLU A 212 7.87 27.76 8.50
CA GLU A 212 7.21 29.00 8.08
C GLU A 212 5.82 28.71 7.50
N ARG A 213 5.73 27.71 6.61
CA ARG A 213 4.45 27.31 6.00
C ARG A 213 3.44 26.86 7.05
N PHE A 214 3.85 26.03 8.00
CA PHE A 214 2.96 25.49 9.04
C PHE A 214 2.41 26.61 9.93
N LEU A 215 3.28 27.52 10.38
CA LEU A 215 2.88 28.66 11.21
C LEU A 215 1.87 29.56 10.51
N TYR A 216 2.16 30.02 9.28
CA TYR A 216 1.23 30.89 8.54
C TYR A 216 -0.06 30.17 8.13
N SER A 217 0.00 28.86 7.85
CA SER A 217 -1.20 28.07 7.52
C SER A 217 -2.10 27.88 8.74
N MET A 218 -1.56 27.70 9.95
CA MET A 218 -2.38 27.61 11.16
C MET A 218 -2.98 28.94 11.58
N GLU A 219 -2.26 30.06 11.39
CA GLU A 219 -2.87 31.38 11.54
C GLU A 219 -4.08 31.50 10.60
N ALA A 220 -3.91 31.12 9.33
CA ALA A 220 -4.96 31.15 8.33
C ALA A 220 -6.17 30.26 8.68
N VAL A 221 -5.92 29.02 9.11
CA VAL A 221 -6.96 28.07 9.57
C VAL A 221 -7.74 28.68 10.73
N ASN A 222 -7.07 29.11 11.81
CA ASN A 222 -7.74 29.69 12.98
C ASN A 222 -8.56 30.95 12.65
N ARG A 223 -8.03 31.83 11.79
CA ARG A 223 -8.77 33.00 11.32
C ARG A 223 -10.01 32.63 10.51
N SER A 224 -9.93 31.59 9.69
CA SER A 224 -11.09 31.10 8.92
C SER A 224 -12.15 30.44 9.82
N ILE A 225 -11.75 29.69 10.85
CA ILE A 225 -12.66 29.14 11.87
C ILE A 225 -13.40 30.28 12.57
N ALA A 226 -12.66 31.28 13.07
CA ALA A 226 -13.27 32.43 13.74
C ALA A 226 -14.23 33.23 12.83
N ALA A 227 -13.96 33.28 11.53
CA ALA A 227 -14.78 34.02 10.57
C ALA A 227 -16.03 33.24 10.11
N THR A 228 -16.05 31.91 10.23
CA THR A 228 -17.12 31.05 9.65
C THR A 228 -17.92 30.29 10.70
N GLY A 229 -17.36 30.09 11.90
CA GLY A 229 -17.95 29.22 12.93
C GLY A 229 -17.82 27.73 12.63
N GLU A 230 -17.12 27.33 11.57
CA GLU A 230 -16.93 25.93 11.18
C GLU A 230 -15.53 25.42 11.52
N VAL A 231 -15.41 24.11 11.77
CA VAL A 231 -14.11 23.43 11.78
C VAL A 231 -13.51 23.45 10.37
N LYS A 232 -12.25 23.88 10.27
CA LYS A 232 -11.46 23.95 9.04
C LYS A 232 -10.12 23.25 9.23
N GLY A 233 -9.49 22.82 8.14
CA GLY A 233 -8.16 22.23 8.20
C GLY A 233 -7.29 22.55 6.99
N HIS A 234 -6.00 22.29 7.12
CA HIS A 234 -5.05 22.35 6.02
C HIS A 234 -4.16 21.13 6.08
N TYR A 235 -4.08 20.34 5.00
CA TYR A 235 -3.28 19.12 4.99
C TYR A 235 -1.80 19.52 4.93
N MET A 236 -1.15 19.56 6.09
CA MET A 236 0.26 19.87 6.21
C MET A 236 1.11 18.69 5.75
N ASN A 237 1.90 18.86 4.70
CA ASN A 237 2.73 17.79 4.16
C ASN A 237 3.96 17.55 5.04
N VAL A 238 3.96 16.41 5.72
CA VAL A 238 5.04 15.95 6.60
C VAL A 238 6.04 15.05 5.88
N THR A 239 5.83 14.71 4.60
CA THR A 239 6.77 13.92 3.79
C THR A 239 8.18 14.50 3.84
N ALA A 240 9.15 13.66 4.22
CA ALA A 240 10.54 14.01 4.34
C ALA A 240 11.44 12.84 3.92
N ALA A 241 12.74 13.09 3.82
CA ALA A 241 13.70 12.08 3.38
C ALA A 241 13.97 10.99 4.43
N THR A 242 13.76 11.27 5.72
CA THR A 242 13.99 10.33 6.82
C THR A 242 12.84 10.34 7.81
N MET A 243 12.66 9.24 8.55
CA MET A 243 11.60 9.13 9.55
C MET A 243 11.74 10.15 10.67
N GLU A 244 12.97 10.50 11.07
CA GLU A 244 13.22 11.51 12.12
C GLU A 244 12.68 12.87 11.71
N HIS A 245 12.90 13.28 10.45
CA HIS A 245 12.34 14.53 9.93
C HIS A 245 10.84 14.47 9.70
N MET A 246 10.27 13.31 9.35
CA MET A 246 8.83 13.13 9.27
C MET A 246 8.18 13.29 10.64
N TYR A 247 8.73 12.65 11.67
CA TYR A 247 8.28 12.81 13.05
C TYR A 247 8.44 14.26 13.55
N GLU A 248 9.57 14.92 13.28
CA GLU A 248 9.76 16.33 13.66
C GLU A 248 8.63 17.22 13.11
N ARG A 249 8.25 17.00 11.84
CA ARG A 249 7.17 17.76 11.20
C ARG A 249 5.80 17.40 11.77
N ALA A 250 5.53 16.12 11.96
CA ALA A 250 4.26 15.64 12.48
C ALA A 250 4.02 16.11 13.93
N GLU A 251 5.04 16.03 14.77
CA GLU A 251 5.00 16.55 16.15
C GLU A 251 4.81 18.06 16.18
N PHE A 252 5.49 18.81 15.31
CA PHE A 252 5.25 20.25 15.23
C PHE A 252 3.84 20.58 14.75
N ALA A 253 3.31 19.86 13.76
CA ALA A 253 1.93 20.02 13.31
C ALA A 253 0.92 19.75 14.44
N LYS A 254 1.15 18.69 15.22
CA LYS A 254 0.37 18.38 16.44
C LYS A 254 0.46 19.50 17.48
N GLN A 255 1.66 20.01 17.75
CA GLN A 255 1.87 21.12 18.70
C GLN A 255 1.11 22.39 18.29
N LEU A 256 0.95 22.65 16.99
CA LEU A 256 0.16 23.77 16.49
C LEU A 256 -1.36 23.53 16.55
N GLY A 257 -1.80 22.29 16.79
CA GLY A 257 -3.22 21.93 16.87
C GLY A 257 -3.91 21.77 15.52
N THR A 258 -3.19 21.37 14.45
CA THR A 258 -3.87 21.01 13.20
C THR A 258 -4.73 19.75 13.39
N VAL A 259 -5.82 19.64 12.64
CA VAL A 259 -6.71 18.46 12.66
C VAL A 259 -6.20 17.34 11.76
N ILE A 260 -5.36 17.69 10.78
CA ILE A 260 -4.99 16.84 9.66
C ILE A 260 -3.57 17.14 9.14
N ILE A 261 -2.86 16.08 8.76
CA ILE A 261 -1.60 16.13 8.02
C ILE A 261 -1.71 15.30 6.74
N MET A 262 -0.75 15.47 5.82
CA MET A 262 -0.61 14.58 4.67
C MET A 262 0.77 13.96 4.53
N ILE A 263 0.80 12.78 3.92
CA ILE A 263 1.98 12.04 3.49
C ILE A 263 1.82 11.63 2.03
N ASP A 264 2.94 11.37 1.35
CA ASP A 264 2.97 10.95 -0.05
C ASP A 264 3.34 9.47 -0.14
N LEU A 265 2.74 8.71 -1.06
CA LEU A 265 2.97 7.27 -1.25
C LEU A 265 4.45 6.91 -1.45
N VAL A 266 5.22 7.83 -2.04
CA VAL A 266 6.65 7.66 -2.35
C VAL A 266 7.54 7.48 -1.12
N ILE A 267 7.05 7.73 0.10
CA ILE A 267 7.80 7.44 1.34
C ILE A 267 7.92 5.93 1.62
N GLY A 268 7.10 5.10 0.97
CA GLY A 268 7.10 3.65 1.12
C GLY A 268 6.26 3.12 2.29
N TYR A 269 5.89 1.84 2.21
CA TYR A 269 4.89 1.23 3.10
C TYR A 269 5.29 1.23 4.58
N SER A 270 6.56 1.00 4.91
CA SER A 270 7.03 1.01 6.30
C SER A 270 6.85 2.38 6.95
N ALA A 271 7.16 3.46 6.22
CA ALA A 271 6.94 4.83 6.69
C ALA A 271 5.44 5.17 6.77
N ILE A 272 4.63 4.73 5.80
CA ILE A 272 3.17 4.90 5.83
C ILE A 272 2.54 4.23 7.05
N GLN A 273 2.88 2.96 7.31
CA GLN A 273 2.38 2.23 8.48
C GLN A 273 2.80 2.92 9.78
N THR A 274 4.05 3.37 9.85
CA THR A 274 4.58 4.12 10.99
C THR A 274 3.77 5.41 11.23
N MET A 275 3.51 6.18 10.19
CA MET A 275 2.71 7.41 10.28
C MET A 275 1.24 7.15 10.60
N ALA A 276 0.67 6.03 10.16
CA ALA A 276 -0.70 5.64 10.48
C ALA A 276 -0.86 5.25 11.97
N ILE A 277 0.13 4.55 12.53
CA ILE A 277 0.20 4.24 13.96
C ILE A 277 0.36 5.52 14.78
N TRP A 278 1.32 6.37 14.39
CA TRP A 278 1.53 7.67 15.02
C TRP A 278 0.26 8.53 14.99
N ALA A 279 -0.44 8.59 13.85
CA ALA A 279 -1.65 9.39 13.69
C ALA A 279 -2.77 8.94 14.64
N ARG A 280 -2.94 7.63 14.85
CA ARG A 280 -3.89 7.08 15.83
C ARG A 280 -3.53 7.51 17.26
N HIS A 281 -2.26 7.39 17.64
CA HIS A 281 -1.80 7.74 19.00
C HIS A 281 -1.82 9.24 19.31
N ASN A 282 -1.92 10.08 18.27
CA ASN A 282 -1.83 11.53 18.38
C ASN A 282 -3.09 12.26 17.90
N ASP A 283 -4.21 11.53 17.78
CA ASP A 283 -5.50 12.08 17.34
C ASP A 283 -5.45 12.86 16.03
N MET A 284 -4.60 12.44 15.09
CA MET A 284 -4.39 13.13 13.83
C MET A 284 -5.12 12.44 12.68
N ILE A 285 -5.84 13.20 11.85
CA ILE A 285 -6.33 12.67 10.57
C ILE A 285 -5.15 12.60 9.60
N LEU A 286 -5.01 11.48 8.89
CA LEU A 286 -3.90 11.22 7.99
C LEU A 286 -4.38 11.10 6.55
N HIS A 287 -4.08 12.11 5.73
CA HIS A 287 -4.30 12.07 4.28
C HIS A 287 -3.11 11.40 3.57
N LEU A 288 -3.38 10.49 2.64
CA LEU A 288 -2.37 9.87 1.78
C LEU A 288 -2.55 10.38 0.34
N HIS A 289 -1.52 11.04 -0.20
CA HIS A 289 -1.42 11.33 -1.62
C HIS A 289 -0.80 10.12 -2.33
N ARG A 290 -1.37 9.70 -3.47
CA ARG A 290 -0.88 8.58 -4.28
C ARG A 290 -0.03 9.07 -5.45
#